data_AF-A0A833TWM6-F1
#
_entry.id   AF-A0A833TWM6-F1
#
_cell.length_a   1.000
_cell.length_b   1.000
_cell.length_c   1.000
_cell.angle_alpha   90.00
_cell.angle_beta   90.00
_cell.angle_gamma   90.00
#
_symmetry.space_group_name_H-M   'P 1'
#
loop_
_entity.id
_entity.type
_entity.pdbx_description
1 polymer ?
#
loop_
_entity_poly.entity_id
_entity_poly.type
_entity_poly.pdbx_seq_one_letter_code
_entity_poly.pdbx_strand_id
1 'polypeptide(L)'
;MKTNQPKLKTQLFSCGFFRHCTQTVLSPTSTPHPQTFPLSSSDQQPPPPPPPQLHPAPCRPSVPESSSSSSSSSTSQSFTQWRFQLPHSPILPSPPPVSEPMPEGTLPSDPVPLPRLIPSSELQELFHIAELQLSTGSDQDRLAALQLLERSLVPNPPSDPECSPELMRGVVGSLKAHAGAKPATKILLALCLAEGNRHVAVEAGAVSAVVEAAPELDDAAAERALAALELMCTVPEGAAEVRAHALAVPVMVAMMGRMAARAKEYAISVLAVIYGGEGSEEQAAPAEEVARAVALALRGACSARGRRKGAQLLKALEVEENCAAI
;
A
#
# COMPACT_ATOMS: atom_id res chain seq x y z
N MET A 1 57.24 -15.18 18.79
CA MET A 1 56.51 -15.49 17.53
C MET A 1 55.20 -14.72 17.55
N LYS A 2 55.05 -13.73 16.67
CA LYS A 2 53.86 -12.88 16.53
C LYS A 2 52.88 -13.58 15.58
N THR A 3 51.68 -13.91 16.06
CA THR A 3 50.60 -14.47 15.23
C THR A 3 49.56 -13.39 14.94
N ASN A 4 49.49 -12.99 13.67
CA ASN A 4 48.45 -12.12 13.12
C ASN A 4 47.12 -12.89 12.97
N GLN A 5 46.02 -12.31 13.43
CA GLN A 5 44.66 -12.72 13.02
C GLN A 5 44.04 -11.61 12.14
N PRO A 6 43.46 -11.95 10.98
CA PRO A 6 42.61 -11.02 10.24
C PRO A 6 41.15 -11.15 10.68
N LYS A 7 40.50 -9.99 10.93
CA LYS A 7 39.06 -9.86 11.14
C LYS A 7 38.32 -9.94 9.80
N LEU A 8 37.49 -10.96 9.58
CA LEU A 8 36.44 -10.93 8.55
C LEU A 8 35.12 -10.43 9.18
N LYS A 9 34.59 -9.34 8.61
CA LYS A 9 33.20 -8.88 8.80
C LYS A 9 32.35 -9.55 7.73
N THR A 10 31.49 -10.48 8.13
CA THR A 10 30.51 -11.11 7.23
C THR A 10 29.16 -10.43 7.45
N GLN A 11 28.69 -9.73 6.41
CA GLN A 11 27.31 -9.25 6.29
C GLN A 11 26.43 -10.44 5.89
N LEU A 12 25.41 -10.73 6.70
CA LEU A 12 24.40 -11.75 6.43
C LEU A 12 23.25 -11.11 5.63
N PHE A 13 23.12 -11.49 4.36
CA PHE A 13 21.83 -11.44 3.66
C PHE A 13 21.56 -12.84 3.13
N SER A 14 20.71 -13.57 3.87
CA SER A 14 20.14 -14.85 3.48
C SER A 14 18.92 -14.57 2.61
N CYS A 15 18.99 -14.93 1.33
CA CYS A 15 17.81 -15.06 0.47
C CYS A 15 17.87 -16.48 -0.10
N GLY A 16 17.24 -17.42 0.59
CA GLY A 16 17.12 -18.81 0.17
C GLY A 16 15.69 -19.09 -0.25
N PHE A 17 15.45 -19.27 -1.55
CA PHE A 17 14.27 -19.97 -2.03
C PHE A 17 14.46 -20.50 -3.46
N PHE A 18 15.30 -21.53 -3.64
CA PHE A 18 15.15 -22.49 -4.75
C PHE A 18 15.82 -23.82 -4.40
N ARG A 19 15.00 -24.81 -4.05
CA ARG A 19 15.26 -26.25 -4.12
C ARG A 19 13.85 -26.87 -4.23
N HIS A 20 13.49 -27.66 -5.22
CA HIS A 20 14.03 -28.98 -5.49
C HIS A 20 13.80 -29.40 -6.97
N CYS A 21 14.88 -29.77 -7.66
CA CYS A 21 14.86 -30.85 -8.65
C CYS A 21 16.12 -31.68 -8.41
N THR A 22 15.96 -32.82 -7.73
CA THR A 22 16.98 -33.86 -7.65
C THR A 22 16.58 -35.01 -8.56
N GLN A 23 17.58 -35.54 -9.28
CA GLN A 23 17.71 -36.86 -9.92
C GLN A 23 17.92 -36.73 -11.44
N THR A 24 18.91 -37.33 -12.10
CA THR A 24 20.14 -38.06 -11.73
C THR A 24 21.06 -38.04 -12.96
N VAL A 25 22.36 -37.92 -12.71
CA VAL A 25 23.47 -37.92 -13.68
C VAL A 25 23.67 -39.31 -14.30
N LEU A 26 23.84 -39.41 -15.62
CA LEU A 26 24.76 -40.35 -16.28
C LEU A 26 25.28 -39.78 -17.61
N SER A 27 26.57 -39.41 -17.62
CA SER A 27 27.50 -39.35 -18.77
C SER A 27 28.77 -40.11 -18.30
N PRO A 28 29.72 -40.62 -19.13
CA PRO A 28 30.19 -40.09 -20.44
C PRO A 28 30.53 -41.20 -21.49
N THR A 29 30.94 -40.90 -22.73
CA THR A 29 32.33 -40.85 -23.27
C THR A 29 32.13 -40.73 -24.81
N SER A 30 32.77 -39.91 -25.67
CA SER A 30 34.20 -39.80 -26.02
C SER A 30 34.36 -38.70 -27.10
N THR A 31 35.49 -37.98 -27.07
CA THR A 31 36.01 -37.00 -28.06
C THR A 31 36.68 -37.71 -29.27
N PRO A 32 37.41 -37.06 -30.23
CA PRO A 32 37.53 -35.64 -30.64
C PRO A 32 37.42 -35.41 -32.18
N HIS A 33 37.33 -34.17 -32.65
CA HIS A 33 38.22 -33.62 -33.71
C HIS A 33 38.00 -32.10 -33.93
N PRO A 34 39.07 -31.31 -34.20
CA PRO A 34 38.98 -29.86 -34.38
C PRO A 34 39.04 -29.46 -35.85
N GLN A 35 38.29 -28.42 -36.26
CA GLN A 35 38.62 -27.65 -37.48
C GLN A 35 38.43 -26.14 -37.26
N THR A 36 39.50 -25.46 -37.62
CA THR A 36 39.80 -24.02 -37.65
C THR A 36 39.02 -23.25 -38.73
N PHE A 37 38.52 -22.06 -38.33
CA PHE A 37 38.47 -20.73 -39.01
C PHE A 37 38.61 -20.62 -40.55
N PRO A 38 37.92 -19.67 -41.24
CA PRO A 38 38.21 -18.23 -41.03
C PRO A 38 37.07 -17.20 -41.17
N LEU A 39 37.29 -16.09 -40.46
CA LEU A 39 37.05 -14.67 -40.79
C LEU A 39 36.07 -14.33 -41.94
N SER A 40 35.01 -13.58 -41.60
CA SER A 40 34.51 -12.49 -42.45
C SER A 40 34.03 -11.32 -41.60
N SER A 41 34.72 -10.20 -41.78
CA SER A 41 34.46 -8.88 -41.25
C SER A 41 33.30 -8.22 -41.99
N SER A 42 32.39 -7.55 -41.28
CA SER A 42 31.75 -6.33 -41.76
C SER A 42 31.27 -5.49 -40.58
N ASP A 43 32.09 -4.49 -40.28
CA ASP A 43 31.71 -3.21 -39.68
C ASP A 43 30.51 -2.60 -40.41
N GLN A 44 29.53 -2.09 -39.66
CA GLN A 44 28.90 -0.82 -39.96
C GLN A 44 28.14 -0.29 -38.73
N GLN A 45 28.84 0.55 -37.97
CA GLN A 45 28.26 1.37 -36.90
C GLN A 45 27.73 2.69 -37.52
N PRO A 46 26.52 3.16 -37.18
CA PRO A 46 26.01 4.43 -37.69
C PRO A 46 26.69 5.65 -37.03
N PRO A 47 26.84 6.79 -37.73
CA PRO A 47 27.52 7.97 -37.21
C PRO A 47 26.68 8.73 -36.15
N PRO A 48 27.32 9.40 -35.18
CA PRO A 48 26.63 10.21 -34.17
C PRO A 48 26.15 11.57 -34.73
N PRO A 49 25.10 12.17 -34.14
CA PRO A 49 24.58 13.47 -34.55
C PRO A 49 25.50 14.65 -34.12
N PRO A 50 25.49 15.77 -34.86
CA PRO A 50 26.34 16.94 -34.58
C PRO A 50 25.89 17.78 -33.37
N PRO A 51 26.79 18.59 -32.77
CA PRO A 51 26.53 19.36 -31.55
C PRO A 51 25.66 20.62 -31.77
N PRO A 52 25.04 21.18 -30.70
CA PRO A 52 24.14 22.32 -30.82
C PRO A 52 24.89 23.64 -31.14
N GLN A 53 24.35 24.42 -32.07
CA GLN A 53 24.85 25.77 -32.37
C GLN A 53 24.37 26.78 -31.31
N LEU A 54 25.33 27.51 -30.73
CA LEU A 54 25.14 28.74 -29.97
C LEU A 54 24.99 29.93 -30.93
N HIS A 55 24.16 30.93 -30.60
CA HIS A 55 24.25 32.39 -30.84
C HIS A 55 22.84 33.03 -30.69
N PRO A 56 22.68 34.36 -30.51
CA PRO A 56 22.72 35.08 -29.23
C PRO A 56 21.36 35.72 -28.86
N ALA A 57 21.21 36.15 -27.60
CA ALA A 57 20.07 36.96 -27.13
C ALA A 57 20.04 38.37 -27.77
N PRO A 58 18.89 39.07 -27.74
CA PRO A 58 18.80 40.13 -26.72
C PRO A 58 17.40 40.42 -26.12
N CYS A 59 17.48 41.07 -24.94
CA CYS A 59 16.55 42.00 -24.29
C CYS A 59 15.36 41.50 -23.43
N ARG A 60 15.54 41.74 -22.12
CA ARG A 60 14.58 41.76 -20.99
C ARG A 60 13.50 42.86 -21.13
N PRO A 61 12.38 42.75 -20.37
CA PRO A 61 12.25 43.47 -19.07
C PRO A 61 11.68 42.55 -17.95
N SER A 62 12.39 42.36 -16.84
CA SER A 62 12.19 43.01 -15.52
C SER A 62 11.01 42.50 -14.69
N VAL A 63 11.29 41.58 -13.76
CA VAL A 63 10.55 41.37 -12.51
C VAL A 63 11.61 41.01 -11.43
N PRO A 64 11.60 41.61 -10.23
CA PRO A 64 12.61 41.34 -9.22
C PRO A 64 12.21 40.15 -8.34
N GLU A 65 13.06 39.12 -8.29
CA GLU A 65 13.08 38.17 -7.18
C GLU A 65 14.47 38.16 -6.55
N SER A 66 14.45 38.28 -5.24
CA SER A 66 15.59 38.40 -4.35
C SER A 66 16.44 37.13 -4.36
N SER A 67 17.72 37.29 -4.66
CA SER A 67 18.75 36.27 -4.45
C SER A 67 19.08 36.16 -2.96
N SER A 68 19.19 34.93 -2.47
CA SER A 68 20.09 34.60 -1.36
C SER A 68 20.81 33.30 -1.69
N SER A 69 22.09 33.43 -2.02
CA SER A 69 23.04 32.33 -2.11
C SER A 69 23.56 31.96 -0.72
N SER A 70 23.79 30.66 -0.55
CA SER A 70 24.34 29.99 0.62
C SER A 70 25.71 30.50 1.08
N SER A 71 25.97 30.44 2.38
CA SER A 71 27.25 29.94 2.92
C SER A 71 27.10 29.49 4.37
N SER A 72 27.77 28.37 4.65
CA SER A 72 27.73 27.53 5.84
C SER A 72 28.32 28.16 7.10
N SER A 73 27.84 27.75 8.27
CA SER A 73 28.68 27.40 9.45
C SER A 73 27.85 26.72 10.54
N SER A 74 28.44 25.68 11.13
CA SER A 74 27.94 24.85 12.23
C SER A 74 27.63 25.63 13.50
N THR A 75 26.53 25.30 14.18
CA THR A 75 26.47 24.95 15.61
C THR A 75 25.07 24.48 16.00
N SER A 76 25.00 23.41 16.80
CA SER A 76 23.80 22.91 17.46
C SER A 76 23.13 23.99 18.32
N GLN A 77 21.79 24.04 18.32
CA GLN A 77 20.94 23.91 19.52
C GLN A 77 19.44 24.08 19.20
N SER A 78 18.67 23.06 19.60
CA SER A 78 17.35 23.12 20.25
C SER A 78 16.26 24.01 19.67
N PHE A 79 15.26 23.34 19.09
CA PHE A 79 14.02 23.88 18.54
C PHE A 79 12.93 23.95 19.62
N THR A 80 12.61 25.15 20.13
CA THR A 80 11.24 25.52 20.58
C THR A 80 11.19 27.00 20.95
N GLN A 81 10.57 27.83 20.09
CA GLN A 81 9.54 28.82 20.45
C GLN A 81 9.38 29.82 19.30
N TRP A 82 8.30 29.67 18.53
CA TRP A 82 7.73 30.80 17.80
C TRP A 82 6.63 31.39 18.69
N ARG A 83 6.94 32.48 19.41
CA ARG A 83 5.91 33.38 19.93
C ARG A 83 5.77 34.55 18.97
N PHE A 84 4.59 34.68 18.37
CA PHE A 84 4.18 35.91 17.70
C PHE A 84 3.95 36.99 18.77
N GLN A 85 4.62 38.13 18.61
CA GLN A 85 4.30 39.36 19.34
C GLN A 85 3.37 40.21 18.48
N LEU A 86 2.23 40.61 19.05
CA LEU A 86 1.40 41.70 18.52
C LEU A 86 1.47 42.91 19.48
N PRO A 87 1.36 44.14 18.97
CA PRO A 87 1.87 45.34 19.64
C PRO A 87 0.78 46.22 20.31
N HIS A 88 1.21 46.95 21.35
CA HIS A 88 0.71 48.24 21.88
C HIS A 88 -0.55 48.32 22.78
N SER A 89 -0.30 48.42 24.11
CA SER A 89 -0.47 49.58 25.07
C SER A 89 -1.69 50.53 24.96
N PRO A 90 -2.16 51.25 26.04
CA PRO A 90 -1.37 51.83 27.17
C PRO A 90 -1.99 51.70 28.60
N ILE A 91 -1.19 51.46 29.66
CA ILE A 91 -0.55 52.38 30.64
C ILE A 91 -1.53 53.24 31.49
N LEU A 92 -1.57 53.01 32.81
CA LEU A 92 -1.37 54.01 33.89
C LEU A 92 -1.18 53.31 35.28
N PRO A 93 -0.70 53.97 36.36
CA PRO A 93 0.53 53.64 37.06
C PRO A 93 0.36 53.07 38.49
N SER A 94 1.44 52.43 38.96
CA SER A 94 1.66 51.86 40.30
C SER A 94 1.57 52.86 41.46
N PRO A 95 1.34 52.35 42.69
CA PRO A 95 2.34 52.55 43.74
C PRO A 95 2.69 51.27 44.53
N PRO A 96 3.85 51.21 45.22
CA PRO A 96 4.36 50.03 45.92
C PRO A 96 3.99 50.08 47.44
N PRO A 97 4.58 49.27 48.33
CA PRO A 97 4.92 47.84 48.31
C PRO A 97 4.34 47.11 49.55
N VAL A 98 3.98 45.83 49.46
CA VAL A 98 3.91 44.96 50.66
C VAL A 98 4.34 43.55 50.29
N SER A 99 5.41 43.07 50.93
CA SER A 99 5.89 41.71 50.86
C SER A 99 4.97 40.79 51.66
N GLU A 100 4.25 39.87 51.00
CA GLU A 100 3.61 38.72 51.62
C GLU A 100 3.55 37.53 50.62
N PRO A 101 3.44 36.28 51.13
CA PRO A 101 4.15 35.13 50.58
C PRO A 101 3.44 34.43 49.41
N MET A 102 4.25 33.72 48.62
CA MET A 102 3.88 32.73 47.59
C MET A 102 2.61 31.92 47.94
N PRO A 103 1.56 31.95 47.11
CA PRO A 103 0.54 30.91 47.13
C PRO A 103 0.98 29.72 46.27
N GLU A 104 0.55 28.56 46.74
CA GLU A 104 0.81 27.21 46.26
C GLU A 104 0.65 27.00 44.76
N GLY A 105 1.47 26.07 44.26
CA GLY A 105 1.54 25.66 42.87
C GLY A 105 0.17 25.29 42.31
N THR A 106 -0.21 26.00 41.25
CA THR A 106 -1.24 25.52 40.32
C THR A 106 -0.70 24.26 39.64
N LEU A 107 -1.35 23.14 39.92
CA LEU A 107 -1.09 21.85 39.29
C LEU A 107 -1.16 21.96 37.76
N PRO A 108 -0.30 21.25 37.01
CA PRO A 108 -0.36 21.23 35.56
C PRO A 108 -1.62 20.52 35.09
N SER A 109 -2.29 21.14 34.12
CA SER A 109 -3.45 20.66 33.37
C SER A 109 -3.35 19.18 33.03
N ASP A 110 -4.42 18.44 33.30
CA ASP A 110 -4.54 17.01 33.02
C ASP A 110 -4.10 16.67 31.59
N PRO A 111 -3.29 15.60 31.38
CA PRO A 111 -2.98 15.12 30.05
C PRO A 111 -4.27 14.62 29.39
N VAL A 112 -4.45 14.97 28.11
CA VAL A 112 -5.50 14.41 27.25
C VAL A 112 -5.52 12.89 27.43
N PRO A 113 -6.67 12.26 27.76
CA PRO A 113 -6.71 10.82 27.98
C PRO A 113 -6.20 10.09 26.73
N LEU A 114 -5.18 9.25 26.90
CA LEU A 114 -4.77 8.30 25.87
C LEU A 114 -5.98 7.46 25.45
N PRO A 115 -6.16 7.12 24.16
CA PRO A 115 -7.17 6.17 23.74
C PRO A 115 -7.01 4.88 24.57
N ARG A 116 -8.07 4.45 25.24
CA ARG A 116 -8.07 3.19 25.99
C ARG A 116 -7.88 2.06 24.98
N LEU A 117 -6.68 1.48 24.97
CA LEU A 117 -6.45 0.20 24.30
C LEU A 117 -7.30 -0.84 25.03
N ILE A 118 -8.24 -1.46 24.33
CA ILE A 118 -9.07 -2.52 24.88
C ILE A 118 -8.14 -3.69 25.24
N PRO A 119 -8.16 -4.20 26.48
CA PRO A 119 -7.42 -5.41 26.85
C PRO A 119 -7.74 -6.55 25.88
N SER A 120 -6.75 -7.37 25.51
CA SER A 120 -6.93 -8.46 24.54
C SER A 120 -8.06 -9.42 24.92
N SER A 121 -8.25 -9.67 26.23
CA SER A 121 -9.35 -10.51 26.75
C SER A 121 -10.74 -9.92 26.48
N GLU A 122 -10.89 -8.60 26.59
CA GLU A 122 -12.16 -7.91 26.31
C GLU A 122 -12.48 -7.91 24.80
N LEU A 123 -11.45 -7.85 23.95
CA LEU A 123 -11.64 -7.92 22.50
C LEU A 123 -12.07 -9.33 22.07
N GLN A 124 -11.50 -10.38 22.65
CA GLN A 124 -11.89 -11.75 22.33
C GLN A 124 -13.33 -12.05 22.75
N GLU A 125 -13.76 -11.56 23.92
CA GLU A 125 -15.15 -11.66 24.35
C GLU A 125 -16.10 -10.91 23.40
N LEU A 126 -15.70 -9.70 22.98
CA LEU A 126 -16.45 -8.92 21.99
C LEU A 126 -16.57 -9.65 20.65
N PHE A 127 -15.48 -10.26 20.17
CA PHE A 127 -15.49 -11.07 18.95
C PHE A 127 -16.46 -12.23 19.04
N HIS A 128 -16.47 -12.94 20.17
CA HIS A 128 -17.40 -14.05 20.38
C HIS A 128 -18.87 -13.60 20.41
N ILE A 129 -19.16 -12.49 21.10
CA ILE A 129 -20.52 -11.91 21.12
C ILE A 129 -20.95 -11.47 19.72
N ALA A 130 -20.05 -10.79 19.00
CA ALA A 130 -20.33 -10.29 17.66
C ALA A 130 -20.55 -11.44 16.66
N GLU A 131 -19.77 -12.52 16.76
CA GLU A 131 -19.97 -13.73 15.96
C GLU A 131 -21.38 -14.31 16.11
N LEU A 132 -21.87 -14.43 17.35
CA LEU A 132 -23.22 -14.92 17.62
C LEU A 132 -24.30 -13.99 17.06
N GLN A 133 -24.12 -12.67 17.23
CA GLN A 133 -25.07 -11.67 16.74
C GLN A 133 -25.09 -11.60 15.20
N LEU A 134 -23.94 -11.72 14.55
CA LEU A 134 -23.84 -11.68 13.08
C LEU A 134 -24.46 -12.93 12.43
N SER A 135 -24.34 -14.09 13.08
CA SER A 135 -24.88 -15.36 12.57
C SER A 135 -26.38 -15.51 12.83
N THR A 136 -26.84 -15.21 14.05
CA THR A 136 -28.20 -15.56 14.51
C THR A 136 -29.08 -14.36 14.85
N GLY A 137 -28.49 -13.18 15.00
CA GLY A 137 -29.21 -11.98 15.42
C GLY A 137 -30.12 -11.40 14.34
N SER A 138 -31.04 -10.54 14.78
CA SER A 138 -31.86 -9.71 13.88
C SER A 138 -30.99 -8.70 13.11
N ASP A 139 -31.53 -8.06 12.07
CA ASP A 139 -30.80 -7.01 11.34
C ASP A 139 -30.31 -5.88 12.26
N GLN A 140 -31.06 -5.57 13.32
CA GLN A 140 -30.67 -4.60 14.34
C GLN A 140 -29.50 -5.10 15.20
N ASP A 141 -29.53 -6.37 15.62
CA ASP A 141 -28.44 -6.98 16.40
C ASP A 141 -27.16 -7.06 15.58
N ARG A 142 -27.27 -7.43 14.30
CA ARG A 142 -26.16 -7.47 13.35
C ARG A 142 -25.54 -6.08 13.19
N LEU A 143 -26.36 -5.05 13.00
CA LEU A 143 -25.88 -3.68 12.89
C LEU A 143 -25.23 -3.19 14.18
N ALA A 144 -25.79 -3.51 15.35
CA ALA A 144 -25.22 -3.18 16.64
C ALA A 144 -23.86 -3.86 16.86
N ALA A 145 -23.74 -5.14 16.46
CA ALA A 145 -22.48 -5.90 16.50
C ALA A 145 -21.40 -5.24 15.63
N LEU A 146 -21.75 -4.87 14.38
CA LEU A 146 -20.83 -4.17 13.48
C LEU A 146 -20.40 -2.81 14.05
N GLN A 147 -21.31 -2.04 14.63
CA GLN A 147 -20.97 -0.76 15.25
C GLN A 147 -20.02 -0.93 16.45
N LEU A 148 -20.23 -1.97 17.25
CA LEU A 148 -19.37 -2.28 18.39
C LEU A 148 -17.98 -2.74 17.93
N LEU A 149 -17.90 -3.63 16.94
CA LEU A 149 -16.65 -4.05 16.30
C LEU A 149 -15.89 -2.86 15.71
N GLU A 150 -16.57 -1.99 14.95
CA GLU A 150 -15.96 -0.82 14.34
C GLU A 150 -15.31 0.08 15.39
N ARG A 151 -16.04 0.40 16.48
CA ARG A 151 -15.55 1.26 17.57
C ARG A 151 -14.34 0.67 18.29
N SER A 152 -14.24 -0.65 18.33
CA SER A 152 -13.15 -1.36 19.01
C SER A 152 -11.92 -1.55 18.12
N LEU A 153 -12.10 -1.68 16.81
CA LEU A 153 -11.01 -1.95 15.85
C LEU A 153 -10.50 -0.70 15.12
N VAL A 154 -11.26 0.40 15.09
CA VAL A 154 -10.97 1.58 14.26
C VAL A 154 -10.91 2.84 15.12
N PRO A 155 -9.95 3.75 14.90
CA PRO A 155 -8.95 3.76 13.82
C PRO A 155 -7.68 2.95 14.10
N ASN A 156 -7.51 2.46 15.32
CA ASN A 156 -6.27 1.83 15.78
C ASN A 156 -6.51 0.36 16.12
N PRO A 157 -6.52 -0.54 15.12
CA PRO A 157 -6.66 -1.95 15.40
C PRO A 157 -5.45 -2.44 16.21
N PRO A 158 -5.64 -3.44 17.09
CA PRO A 158 -4.52 -4.12 17.71
C PRO A 158 -3.60 -4.73 16.64
N SER A 159 -2.34 -4.99 17.00
CA SER A 159 -1.35 -5.44 16.03
C SER A 159 -1.64 -6.84 15.45
N ASP A 160 -2.25 -7.72 16.23
CA ASP A 160 -2.49 -9.12 15.85
C ASP A 160 -3.78 -9.67 16.48
N PRO A 161 -4.97 -9.13 16.12
CA PRO A 161 -6.23 -9.70 16.55
C PRO A 161 -6.43 -11.06 15.87
N GLU A 162 -6.64 -12.11 16.65
CA GLU A 162 -7.04 -13.40 16.10
C GLU A 162 -8.53 -13.36 15.73
N CYS A 163 -8.82 -13.38 14.43
CA CYS A 163 -10.21 -13.40 13.94
C CYS A 163 -10.67 -14.84 13.73
N SER A 164 -11.81 -15.22 14.32
CA SER A 164 -12.43 -16.51 14.03
C SER A 164 -13.01 -16.53 12.60
N PRO A 165 -13.00 -17.69 11.91
CA PRO A 165 -13.62 -17.80 10.58
C PRO A 165 -15.11 -17.43 10.55
N GLU A 166 -15.85 -17.72 11.63
CA GLU A 166 -17.28 -17.40 11.72
C GLU A 166 -17.53 -15.90 11.89
N LEU A 167 -16.71 -15.22 12.71
CA LEU A 167 -16.77 -13.76 12.81
C LEU A 167 -16.47 -13.13 11.45
N MET A 168 -15.42 -13.59 10.78
CA MET A 168 -15.04 -13.12 9.45
C MET A 168 -16.18 -13.33 8.44
N ARG A 169 -16.82 -14.51 8.43
CA ARG A 169 -18.01 -14.80 7.59
C ARG A 169 -19.16 -13.83 7.87
N GLY A 170 -19.43 -13.52 9.14
CA GLY A 170 -20.45 -12.55 9.53
C GLY A 170 -20.16 -11.14 9.01
N VAL A 171 -18.91 -10.69 9.09
CA VAL A 171 -18.45 -9.40 8.54
C VAL A 171 -18.57 -9.38 7.02
N VAL A 172 -18.12 -10.44 6.34
CA VAL A 172 -18.20 -10.58 4.88
C VAL A 172 -19.65 -10.60 4.40
N GLY A 173 -20.52 -11.36 5.06
CA GLY A 173 -21.96 -11.41 4.74
C GLY A 173 -22.64 -10.04 4.88
N SER A 174 -22.13 -9.19 5.78
CA SER A 174 -22.65 -7.83 5.99
C SER A 174 -22.31 -6.85 4.87
N LEU A 175 -21.37 -7.18 3.97
CA LEU A 175 -21.07 -6.37 2.77
C LEU A 175 -22.25 -6.30 1.80
N LYS A 176 -23.09 -7.34 1.77
CA LYS A 176 -24.28 -7.43 0.91
C LYS A 176 -25.48 -6.66 1.48
N ALA A 177 -25.44 -6.27 2.74
CA ALA A 177 -26.52 -5.54 3.40
C ALA A 177 -26.25 -4.03 3.36
N HIS A 178 -27.15 -3.25 2.74
CA HIS A 178 -26.96 -1.78 2.59
C HIS A 178 -26.60 -1.06 3.89
N ALA A 179 -27.25 -1.40 5.02
CA ALA A 179 -26.97 -0.78 6.31
C ALA A 179 -25.65 -1.25 6.94
N GLY A 180 -25.22 -2.48 6.65
CA GLY A 180 -24.02 -3.11 7.22
C GLY A 180 -22.75 -2.89 6.39
N ALA A 181 -22.87 -2.54 5.10
CA ALA A 181 -21.73 -2.51 4.19
C ALA A 181 -20.63 -1.53 4.61
N LYS A 182 -20.98 -0.32 5.04
CA LYS A 182 -20.01 0.70 5.47
C LYS A 182 -19.19 0.27 6.69
N PRO A 183 -19.78 -0.12 7.84
CA PRO A 183 -19.00 -0.61 8.96
C PRO A 183 -18.24 -1.89 8.62
N ALA A 184 -18.83 -2.80 7.83
CA ALA A 184 -18.17 -4.04 7.40
C ALA A 184 -16.87 -3.79 6.63
N THR A 185 -16.83 -2.84 5.68
CA THR A 185 -15.58 -2.51 4.96
C THR A 185 -14.48 -1.97 5.87
N LYS A 186 -14.83 -1.21 6.93
CA LYS A 186 -13.88 -0.72 7.91
C LYS A 186 -13.30 -1.85 8.76
N ILE A 187 -14.18 -2.73 9.25
CA ILE A 187 -13.81 -3.89 10.07
C ILE A 187 -12.95 -4.86 9.26
N LEU A 188 -13.37 -5.20 8.04
CA LEU A 188 -12.63 -6.10 7.15
C LEU A 188 -11.21 -5.58 6.88
N LEU A 189 -11.08 -4.30 6.54
CA LEU A 189 -9.77 -3.68 6.36
C LEU A 189 -8.93 -3.75 7.64
N ALA A 190 -9.51 -3.40 8.80
CA ALA A 190 -8.83 -3.42 10.08
C ALA A 190 -8.31 -4.82 10.45
N LEU A 191 -9.11 -5.86 10.23
CA LEU A 191 -8.73 -7.25 10.48
C LEU A 191 -7.63 -7.73 9.51
N CYS A 192 -7.71 -7.38 8.22
CA CYS A 192 -6.72 -7.79 7.20
C CYS A 192 -5.35 -7.11 7.33
N LEU A 193 -5.22 -6.06 8.15
CA LEU A 193 -3.92 -5.47 8.47
C LEU A 193 -3.03 -6.50 9.18
N ALA A 194 -3.61 -7.34 10.03
CA ALA A 194 -2.93 -8.51 10.59
C ALA A 194 -2.81 -9.61 9.53
N GLU A 195 -1.58 -10.06 9.28
CA GLU A 195 -1.29 -11.01 8.21
C GLU A 195 -1.99 -12.36 8.41
N GLY A 196 -2.07 -12.84 9.67
CA GLY A 196 -2.73 -14.10 10.02
C GLY A 196 -4.22 -14.14 9.64
N ASN A 197 -4.89 -13.00 9.57
CA ASN A 197 -6.31 -12.93 9.22
C ASN A 197 -6.58 -12.92 7.71
N ARG A 198 -5.57 -12.72 6.87
CA ARG A 198 -5.77 -12.62 5.41
C ARG A 198 -6.26 -13.95 4.83
N HIS A 199 -5.66 -15.06 5.27
CA HIS A 199 -6.11 -16.41 4.93
C HIS A 199 -7.55 -16.67 5.38
N VAL A 200 -7.89 -16.28 6.62
CA VAL A 200 -9.25 -16.41 7.18
C VAL A 200 -10.27 -15.60 6.37
N ALA A 201 -9.90 -14.40 5.90
CA ALA A 201 -10.75 -13.58 5.04
C ALA A 201 -11.01 -14.25 3.68
N VAL A 202 -9.98 -14.81 3.05
CA VAL A 202 -10.11 -15.56 1.79
C VAL A 202 -11.02 -16.78 1.97
N GLU A 203 -10.77 -17.61 2.99
CA GLU A 203 -11.62 -18.78 3.30
C GLU A 203 -13.09 -18.41 3.61
N ALA A 204 -13.33 -17.21 4.15
CA ALA A 204 -14.67 -16.68 4.39
C ALA A 204 -15.36 -16.14 3.12
N GLY A 205 -14.71 -16.17 1.96
CA GLY A 205 -15.23 -15.69 0.68
C GLY A 205 -15.16 -14.16 0.51
N ALA A 206 -14.27 -13.49 1.24
CA ALA A 206 -14.18 -12.03 1.21
C ALA A 206 -13.74 -11.49 -0.16
N VAL A 207 -12.93 -12.22 -0.93
CA VAL A 207 -12.47 -11.80 -2.26
C VAL A 207 -13.66 -11.61 -3.20
N SER A 208 -14.47 -12.65 -3.37
CA SER A 208 -15.70 -12.57 -4.19
C SER A 208 -16.65 -11.49 -3.69
N ALA A 209 -16.93 -11.46 -2.38
CA ALA A 209 -17.84 -10.47 -1.80
C ALA A 209 -17.39 -9.02 -2.03
N VAL A 210 -16.10 -8.73 -1.92
CA VAL A 210 -15.56 -7.39 -2.19
C VAL A 210 -15.65 -7.05 -3.67
N VAL A 211 -15.29 -7.97 -4.58
CA VAL A 211 -15.37 -7.74 -6.03
C VAL A 211 -16.82 -7.44 -6.45
N GLU A 212 -17.79 -8.19 -5.93
CA GLU A 212 -19.21 -8.00 -6.24
C GLU A 212 -19.79 -6.72 -5.63
N ALA A 213 -19.44 -6.38 -4.39
CA ALA A 213 -20.01 -5.22 -3.70
C ALA A 213 -19.34 -3.88 -4.10
N ALA A 214 -18.08 -3.89 -4.53
CA ALA A 214 -17.31 -2.67 -4.79
C ALA A 214 -18.00 -1.64 -5.70
N PRO A 215 -18.72 -2.00 -6.78
CA PRO A 215 -19.42 -1.03 -7.63
C PRO A 215 -20.55 -0.27 -6.92
N GLU A 216 -21.18 -0.86 -5.91
CA GLU A 216 -22.33 -0.30 -5.21
C GLU A 216 -21.96 0.56 -4.00
N LEU A 217 -20.70 0.44 -3.54
CA LEU A 217 -20.19 1.18 -2.41
C LEU A 217 -19.91 2.66 -2.77
N ASP A 218 -20.14 3.55 -1.80
CA ASP A 218 -19.63 4.92 -1.86
C ASP A 218 -18.08 4.92 -1.93
N ASP A 219 -17.50 6.02 -2.41
CA ASP A 219 -16.06 6.08 -2.71
C ASP A 219 -15.17 5.72 -1.52
N ALA A 220 -15.55 6.13 -0.31
CA ALA A 220 -14.77 5.87 0.89
C ALA A 220 -14.86 4.40 1.32
N ALA A 221 -16.05 3.79 1.26
CA ALA A 221 -16.24 2.37 1.55
C ALA A 221 -15.56 1.49 0.49
N ALA A 222 -15.70 1.85 -0.79
CA ALA A 222 -15.05 1.16 -1.89
C ALA A 222 -13.51 1.23 -1.79
N GLU A 223 -12.94 2.38 -1.43
CA GLU A 223 -11.48 2.49 -1.21
C GLU A 223 -10.99 1.53 -0.13
N ARG A 224 -11.72 1.40 0.99
CA ARG A 224 -11.36 0.46 2.07
C ARG A 224 -11.51 -0.99 1.64
N ALA A 225 -12.57 -1.31 0.91
CA ALA A 225 -12.81 -2.65 0.39
C ALA A 225 -11.67 -3.07 -0.56
N LEU A 226 -11.26 -2.20 -1.49
CA LEU A 226 -10.14 -2.48 -2.40
C LEU A 226 -8.79 -2.54 -1.69
N ALA A 227 -8.59 -1.76 -0.62
CA ALA A 227 -7.40 -1.89 0.22
C ALA A 227 -7.34 -3.27 0.91
N ALA A 228 -8.48 -3.76 1.44
CA ALA A 228 -8.56 -5.10 2.02
C ALA A 228 -8.31 -6.19 0.96
N LEU A 229 -8.85 -6.02 -0.26
CA LEU A 229 -8.59 -6.92 -1.38
C LEU A 229 -7.11 -6.95 -1.78
N GLU A 230 -6.43 -5.80 -1.83
CA GLU A 230 -4.97 -5.74 -2.07
C GLU A 230 -4.21 -6.55 -1.00
N LEU A 231 -4.60 -6.44 0.27
CA LEU A 231 -3.98 -7.21 1.36
C LEU A 231 -4.24 -8.72 1.20
N MET A 232 -5.47 -9.14 0.90
CA MET A 232 -5.78 -10.56 0.64
C MET A 232 -5.00 -11.12 -0.56
N CYS A 233 -4.70 -10.29 -1.57
CA CYS A 233 -3.87 -10.72 -2.70
C CYS A 233 -2.39 -10.97 -2.33
N THR A 234 -1.96 -10.67 -1.10
CA THR A 234 -0.59 -10.98 -0.63
C THR A 234 -0.40 -12.44 -0.23
N VAL A 235 -1.50 -13.19 -0.03
CA VAL A 235 -1.48 -14.63 0.23
C VAL A 235 -1.81 -15.40 -1.06
N PRO A 236 -1.20 -16.58 -1.28
CA PRO A 236 -1.29 -17.29 -2.57
C PRO A 236 -2.71 -17.67 -2.97
N GLU A 237 -3.55 -18.11 -2.02
CA GLU A 237 -4.95 -18.45 -2.25
C GLU A 237 -5.78 -17.21 -2.63
N GLY A 238 -5.55 -16.05 -2.01
CA GLY A 238 -6.27 -14.82 -2.34
C GLY A 238 -5.91 -14.33 -3.74
N ALA A 239 -4.64 -14.46 -4.12
CA ALA A 239 -4.18 -14.19 -5.48
C ALA A 239 -4.77 -15.18 -6.50
N ALA A 240 -4.91 -16.46 -6.15
CA ALA A 240 -5.53 -17.46 -7.01
C ALA A 240 -7.04 -17.20 -7.18
N GLU A 241 -7.74 -16.88 -6.09
CA GLU A 241 -9.17 -16.59 -6.12
C GLU A 241 -9.50 -15.36 -6.96
N VAL A 242 -8.74 -14.27 -6.82
CA VAL A 242 -8.99 -13.06 -7.62
C VAL A 242 -8.72 -13.28 -9.12
N ARG A 243 -7.77 -14.16 -9.48
CA ARG A 243 -7.52 -14.57 -10.87
C ARG A 243 -8.67 -15.38 -11.45
N ALA A 244 -9.24 -16.29 -10.66
CA ALA A 244 -10.36 -17.14 -11.07
C ALA A 244 -11.71 -16.40 -11.10
N HIS A 245 -11.81 -15.23 -10.48
CA HIS A 245 -13.07 -14.51 -10.35
C HIS A 245 -13.45 -13.75 -11.63
N ALA A 246 -14.47 -14.23 -12.34
CA ALA A 246 -14.90 -13.71 -13.65
C ALA A 246 -15.17 -12.19 -13.70
N LEU A 247 -15.63 -11.59 -12.59
CA LEU A 247 -15.89 -10.15 -12.52
C LEU A 247 -14.69 -9.29 -12.11
N ALA A 248 -13.56 -9.88 -11.71
CA ALA A 248 -12.46 -9.12 -11.10
C ALA A 248 -11.91 -8.04 -12.06
N VAL A 249 -11.57 -8.42 -13.29
CA VAL A 249 -11.05 -7.47 -14.29
C VAL A 249 -12.05 -6.35 -14.63
N PRO A 250 -13.29 -6.63 -15.07
CA PRO A 250 -14.23 -5.56 -15.42
C PRO A 250 -14.56 -4.65 -14.23
N VAL A 251 -14.67 -5.20 -13.01
CA VAL A 251 -14.85 -4.38 -11.80
C VAL A 251 -13.63 -3.49 -11.57
N MET A 252 -12.41 -4.03 -11.54
CA MET A 252 -11.21 -3.21 -11.30
C MET A 252 -11.07 -2.09 -12.34
N VAL A 253 -11.36 -2.36 -13.62
CA VAL A 253 -11.38 -1.34 -14.68
C VAL A 253 -12.42 -0.25 -14.42
N ALA A 254 -13.66 -0.63 -14.08
CA ALA A 254 -14.71 0.33 -13.75
C ALA A 254 -14.34 1.18 -12.52
N MET A 255 -13.78 0.55 -11.49
CA MET A 255 -13.33 1.20 -10.27
C MET A 255 -12.21 2.22 -10.56
N MET A 256 -11.21 1.87 -11.39
CA MET A 256 -10.17 2.82 -11.81
C MET A 256 -10.73 4.05 -12.54
N GLY A 257 -11.80 3.86 -13.32
CA GLY A 257 -12.46 4.94 -14.05
C GLY A 257 -13.17 5.94 -13.14
N ARG A 258 -13.77 5.47 -12.04
CA ARG A 258 -14.57 6.33 -11.14
C ARG A 258 -13.82 6.95 -9.97
N MET A 259 -12.80 6.26 -9.44
CA MET A 259 -12.29 6.56 -8.09
C MET A 259 -11.22 7.65 -8.01
N ALA A 260 -10.95 8.10 -6.78
CA ALA A 260 -9.83 8.98 -6.45
C ALA A 260 -8.46 8.27 -6.50
N ALA A 261 -7.39 9.07 -6.46
CA ALA A 261 -6.01 8.64 -6.71
C ALA A 261 -5.53 7.41 -5.92
N ARG A 262 -5.91 7.28 -4.65
CA ARG A 262 -5.48 6.17 -3.77
C ARG A 262 -6.24 4.88 -4.04
N ALA A 263 -7.53 4.99 -4.27
CA ALA A 263 -8.35 3.86 -4.62
C ALA A 263 -8.01 3.28 -6.02
N LYS A 264 -7.68 4.12 -7.00
CA LYS A 264 -7.16 3.66 -8.31
C LYS A 264 -5.91 2.81 -8.16
N GLU A 265 -5.03 3.18 -7.24
CA GLU A 265 -3.80 2.43 -6.96
C GLU A 265 -4.10 1.01 -6.47
N TYR A 266 -5.10 0.81 -5.60
CA TYR A 266 -5.49 -0.54 -5.18
C TYR A 266 -6.04 -1.35 -6.34
N ALA A 267 -6.91 -0.77 -7.18
CA ALA A 267 -7.41 -1.45 -8.38
C ALA A 267 -6.30 -1.83 -9.37
N ILE A 268 -5.33 -0.93 -9.62
CA ILE A 268 -4.13 -1.23 -10.43
C ILE A 268 -3.31 -2.37 -9.81
N SER A 269 -3.21 -2.40 -8.49
CA SER A 269 -2.46 -3.44 -7.77
C SER A 269 -3.10 -4.82 -7.90
N VAL A 270 -4.43 -4.89 -7.82
CA VAL A 270 -5.18 -6.12 -8.04
C VAL A 270 -5.04 -6.58 -9.50
N LEU A 271 -5.14 -5.67 -10.48
CA LEU A 271 -4.88 -6.02 -11.89
C LEU A 271 -3.46 -6.58 -12.09
N ALA A 272 -2.45 -6.02 -11.42
CA ALA A 272 -1.09 -6.55 -11.47
C ALA A 272 -0.96 -7.96 -10.88
N VAL A 273 -1.79 -8.34 -9.91
CA VAL A 273 -1.85 -9.71 -9.39
C VAL A 273 -2.48 -10.66 -10.40
N ILE A 274 -3.54 -10.20 -11.09
CA ILE A 274 -4.26 -11.00 -12.10
C ILE A 274 -3.34 -11.34 -13.28
N TYR A 275 -2.65 -10.33 -13.82
CA TYR A 275 -1.76 -10.47 -14.98
C TYR A 275 -0.29 -10.75 -14.62
N GLY A 276 0.01 -11.03 -13.34
CA GLY A 276 1.37 -11.33 -12.88
C GLY A 276 1.64 -12.82 -12.63
N GLY A 277 0.65 -13.69 -12.86
CA GLY A 277 0.74 -15.13 -12.61
C GLY A 277 0.83 -15.95 -13.89
N GLU A 278 1.48 -17.11 -13.83
CA GLU A 278 1.51 -18.07 -14.94
C GLU A 278 0.10 -18.64 -15.19
N GLY A 279 -0.39 -18.61 -16.43
CA GLY A 279 -1.70 -19.18 -16.82
C GLY A 279 -2.88 -18.20 -16.86
N SER A 280 -2.64 -16.89 -17.05
CA SER A 280 -3.67 -15.84 -17.11
C SER A 280 -4.54 -15.83 -18.39
N GLU A 281 -4.29 -16.73 -19.33
CA GLU A 281 -4.74 -16.57 -20.73
C GLU A 281 -6.21 -16.92 -20.99
N GLU A 282 -6.89 -17.71 -20.16
CA GLU A 282 -8.19 -18.30 -20.56
C GLU A 282 -9.44 -17.59 -20.04
N GLN A 283 -9.34 -16.72 -19.02
CA GLN A 283 -10.52 -16.14 -18.33
C GLN A 283 -10.46 -14.63 -18.05
N ALA A 284 -9.32 -13.98 -18.31
CA ALA A 284 -9.16 -12.54 -18.13
C ALA A 284 -9.51 -11.77 -19.43
N ALA A 285 -9.79 -10.46 -19.30
CA ALA A 285 -9.95 -9.60 -20.48
C ALA A 285 -8.64 -9.53 -21.29
N PRO A 286 -8.69 -9.21 -22.60
CA PRO A 286 -7.47 -9.05 -23.40
C PRO A 286 -6.47 -8.08 -22.75
N ALA A 287 -5.19 -8.48 -22.70
CA ALA A 287 -4.12 -7.66 -22.10
C ALA A 287 -4.08 -6.24 -22.68
N GLU A 288 -4.34 -6.09 -23.97
CA GLU A 288 -4.39 -4.80 -24.68
C GLU A 288 -5.50 -3.88 -24.14
N GLU A 289 -6.69 -4.42 -23.85
CA GLU A 289 -7.81 -3.65 -23.28
C GLU A 289 -7.48 -3.13 -21.89
N VAL A 290 -6.90 -3.99 -21.06
CA VAL A 290 -6.46 -3.62 -19.71
C VAL A 290 -5.32 -2.61 -19.77
N ALA A 291 -4.35 -2.77 -20.67
CA ALA A 291 -3.27 -1.81 -20.86
C ALA A 291 -3.82 -0.42 -21.24
N ARG A 292 -4.78 -0.33 -22.16
CA ARG A 292 -5.45 0.94 -22.49
C ARG A 292 -6.15 1.55 -21.29
N ALA A 293 -6.89 0.76 -20.51
CA ALA A 293 -7.59 1.23 -19.32
C ALA A 293 -6.63 1.77 -18.25
N VAL A 294 -5.53 1.06 -17.99
CA VAL A 294 -4.49 1.48 -17.05
C VAL A 294 -3.81 2.76 -17.54
N ALA A 295 -3.44 2.84 -18.82
CA ALA A 295 -2.82 4.03 -19.40
C ALA A 295 -3.74 5.26 -19.27
N LEU A 296 -5.05 5.10 -19.48
CA LEU A 296 -6.03 6.17 -19.28
C LEU A 296 -6.12 6.58 -17.80
N ALA A 297 -6.17 5.60 -16.89
CA ALA A 297 -6.22 5.87 -15.45
C ALA A 297 -4.99 6.67 -14.95
N LEU A 298 -3.81 6.36 -15.48
CA LEU A 298 -2.54 7.02 -15.13
C LEU A 298 -2.42 8.47 -15.62
N ARG A 299 -3.16 8.86 -16.66
CA ARG A 299 -3.23 10.25 -17.13
C ARG A 299 -4.04 11.15 -16.19
N GLY A 300 -4.94 10.57 -15.41
CA GLY A 300 -5.74 11.27 -14.42
C GLY A 300 -5.04 11.40 -13.05
N ALA A 301 -5.82 11.82 -12.05
CA ALA A 301 -5.35 11.82 -10.66
C ALA A 301 -5.03 10.38 -10.21
N CYS A 302 -3.76 10.11 -9.98
CA CYS A 302 -3.24 8.85 -9.48
C CYS A 302 -2.15 9.14 -8.43
N SER A 303 -1.97 8.26 -7.45
CA SER A 303 -0.90 8.41 -6.47
C SER A 303 0.47 8.13 -7.09
N ALA A 304 1.55 8.48 -6.38
CA ALA A 304 2.90 8.11 -6.83
C ALA A 304 3.11 6.57 -6.86
N ARG A 305 2.55 5.85 -5.88
CA ARG A 305 2.60 4.37 -5.82
C ARG A 305 1.79 3.76 -6.97
N GLY A 306 0.59 4.27 -7.23
CA GLY A 306 -0.26 3.86 -8.34
C GLY A 306 0.40 4.06 -9.70
N ARG A 307 1.05 5.21 -9.94
CA ARG A 307 1.83 5.45 -11.17
C ARG A 307 2.97 4.45 -11.36
N ARG A 308 3.73 4.16 -10.30
CA ARG A 308 4.83 3.19 -10.36
C ARG A 308 4.32 1.78 -10.70
N LYS A 309 3.28 1.32 -9.98
CA LYS A 309 2.67 0.00 -10.21
C LYS A 309 2.04 -0.10 -11.60
N GLY A 310 1.30 0.92 -12.02
CA GLY A 310 0.69 0.95 -13.35
C GLY A 310 1.73 0.92 -14.47
N ALA A 311 2.83 1.65 -14.33
CA ALA A 311 3.94 1.59 -15.30
C ALA A 311 4.63 0.21 -15.35
N GLN A 312 4.70 -0.50 -14.23
CA GLN A 312 5.22 -1.88 -14.19
C GLN A 312 4.24 -2.84 -14.87
N LEU A 313 2.94 -2.71 -14.58
CA LEU A 313 1.90 -3.52 -15.21
C LEU A 313 1.89 -3.34 -16.73
N LEU A 314 1.93 -2.10 -17.24
CA LEU A 314 1.98 -1.84 -18.67
C LEU A 314 3.15 -2.56 -19.36
N LYS A 315 4.34 -2.54 -18.74
CA LYS A 315 5.51 -3.25 -19.26
C LYS A 315 5.33 -4.77 -19.26
N ALA A 316 4.68 -5.33 -18.25
CA ALA A 316 4.43 -6.76 -18.18
C ALA A 316 3.48 -7.20 -19.31
N LEU A 317 2.40 -6.44 -19.53
CA LEU A 317 1.42 -6.71 -20.58
C LEU A 317 2.02 -6.60 -22.00
N GLU A 318 2.95 -5.66 -22.23
CA GLU A 318 3.69 -5.53 -23.50
C GLU A 318 4.62 -6.73 -23.77
N VAL A 319 5.23 -7.30 -22.72
CA VAL A 319 6.12 -8.47 -22.84
C VAL A 319 5.33 -9.73 -23.15
N GLU A 320 4.17 -9.92 -22.52
CA GLU A 320 3.28 -11.05 -22.80
C GLU A 320 2.78 -11.05 -24.24
N GLU A 321 2.37 -9.89 -24.78
CA GLU A 321 1.93 -9.76 -26.17
C GLU A 321 3.05 -10.13 -27.17
N ASN A 322 4.26 -9.67 -26.93
CA ASN A 322 5.41 -9.99 -27.78
C ASN A 322 5.83 -11.46 -27.71
N CYS A 323 5.64 -12.12 -26.55
CA CYS A 323 5.89 -13.55 -26.41
C CYS A 323 4.78 -14.39 -27.08
N ALA A 324 3.52 -13.96 -27.01
CA ALA A 324 2.39 -14.65 -27.62
C ALA A 324 2.36 -14.52 -29.17
N ALA A 325 3.05 -13.53 -29.73
CA ALA A 325 3.13 -13.30 -31.18
C ALA A 325 4.24 -14.09 -31.90
N ILE A 326 5.06 -14.88 -31.18
CA ILE A 326 6.18 -15.69 -31.70
C ILE A 326 5.80 -17.16 -31.72
#